data_AF-A0A941YCL2-F1
#
_entry.id   AF-A0A941YCL2-F1
#
_cell.length_a   1.000
_cell.length_b   1.000
_cell.length_c   1.000
_cell.angle_alpha   90.00
_cell.angle_beta   90.00
_cell.angle_gamma   90.00
#
_symmetry.space_group_name_H-M   'P 1'
#
loop_
_entity.id
_entity.type
_entity.pdbx_description
1 polymer ?
#
loop_
_entity_poly.entity_id
_entity_poly.type
_entity_poly.pdbx_seq_one_letter_code
_entity_poly.pdbx_strand_id
1 'polypeptide(L)'
;MSATYVAASIANFYGERQIEIHAWDENPERCDAMCRVLRIFLRVNRIPHIIYNRESKAAALQSAQGLVVCGEEPLDPVMAHQMPVFDVPANRWWDPSSDQPQTLDGQKFQVLRWINKEEYPSVFLHQNRNSPLVQWLNQL
;
A
#
# COMPACT_ATOMS: atom_id res chain seq x y z
N MET A 1 -9.69 1.77 -4.98
CA MET A 1 -8.40 1.16 -5.39
C MET A 1 -7.98 0.29 -4.21
N SER A 2 -7.40 -0.90 -4.39
CA SER A 2 -7.06 -1.75 -3.23
C SER A 2 -5.75 -1.31 -2.58
N ALA A 3 -5.48 -1.62 -1.31
CA ALA A 3 -4.15 -1.34 -0.73
C ALA A 3 -3.02 -2.12 -1.46
N THR A 4 -3.34 -3.16 -2.24
CA THR A 4 -2.41 -3.79 -3.19
C THR A 4 -2.00 -2.86 -4.34
N TYR A 5 -2.90 -1.98 -4.79
CA TYR A 5 -2.61 -0.89 -5.75
C TYR A 5 -1.58 0.07 -5.17
N VAL A 6 -1.75 0.48 -3.91
CA VAL A 6 -0.81 1.34 -3.19
C VAL A 6 0.54 0.66 -3.12
N ALA A 7 0.57 -0.61 -2.73
CA ALA A 7 1.80 -1.36 -2.63
C ALA A 7 2.51 -1.52 -3.99
N ALA A 8 1.76 -1.81 -5.05
CA ALA A 8 2.30 -1.91 -6.40
C ALA A 8 2.78 -0.56 -6.92
N SER A 9 2.06 0.52 -6.64
CA SER A 9 2.44 1.90 -7.00
C SER A 9 3.76 2.28 -6.33
N ILE A 10 3.88 2.08 -5.01
CA ILE A 10 5.12 2.36 -4.30
C ILE A 10 6.27 1.49 -4.83
N ALA A 11 6.02 0.22 -5.11
CA ALA A 11 7.03 -0.67 -5.68
C ALA A 11 7.40 -0.39 -7.15
N ASN A 12 6.69 0.52 -7.84
CA ASN A 12 7.04 1.02 -9.17
C ASN A 12 7.75 2.37 -9.12
N PHE A 13 7.96 2.95 -7.94
CA PHE A 13 8.76 4.14 -7.81
C PHE A 13 10.25 3.77 -7.83
N TYR A 14 10.97 4.26 -8.83
CA TYR A 14 12.40 4.03 -9.05
C TYR A 14 13.22 5.32 -8.88
N GLY A 15 12.69 6.31 -8.15
CA GLY A 15 13.38 7.59 -7.97
C GLY A 15 14.75 7.45 -7.31
N GLU A 16 15.57 8.50 -7.43
CA GLU A 16 16.94 8.52 -6.90
C GLU A 16 17.00 8.44 -5.36
N ARG A 17 15.89 8.75 -4.69
CA ARG A 17 15.77 8.80 -3.23
C ARG A 17 15.00 7.62 -2.69
N GLN A 18 15.57 7.02 -1.66
CA GLN A 18 14.87 6.05 -0.82
C GLN A 18 13.79 6.77 -0.02
N ILE A 19 12.54 6.27 -0.07
CA ILE A 19 11.46 6.77 0.78
C ILE A 19 11.24 5.87 2.00
N GLU A 20 10.75 6.49 3.06
CA GLU A 20 10.30 5.83 4.28
C GLU A 20 8.78 5.75 4.30
N ILE A 21 8.26 4.56 4.59
CA ILE A 21 6.83 4.25 4.55
C ILE A 21 6.39 3.91 5.97
N HIS A 22 5.54 4.75 6.54
CA HIS A 22 5.05 4.60 7.91
C HIS A 22 3.61 4.10 7.85
N ALA A 23 3.41 2.81 8.13
CA ALA A 23 2.12 2.16 8.12
C ALA A 23 1.49 2.13 9.52
N TRP A 24 0.19 2.38 9.59
CA TRP A 24 -0.64 2.22 10.78
C TRP A 24 -2.02 1.72 10.37
N ASP A 25 -2.62 0.92 11.25
CA ASP A 25 -3.99 0.45 11.14
C ASP A 25 -4.52 0.21 12.56
N GLU A 26 -5.82 0.43 12.79
CA GLU A 26 -6.47 0.10 14.06
C GLU A 26 -6.39 -1.41 14.36
N ASN A 27 -6.39 -2.25 13.32
CA ASN A 27 -6.12 -3.68 13.42
C ASN A 27 -4.62 -3.96 13.12
N PRO A 28 -3.81 -4.30 14.14
CA PRO A 28 -2.37 -4.51 13.96
C PRO A 28 -2.03 -5.70 13.05
N GLU A 29 -2.87 -6.73 13.00
CA GLU A 29 -2.68 -7.88 12.10
C GLU A 29 -2.87 -7.48 10.64
N ARG A 30 -3.85 -6.62 10.37
CA ARG A 30 -4.09 -6.05 9.04
C ARG A 30 -2.92 -5.17 8.60
N CYS A 31 -2.39 -4.33 9.49
CA CYS A 31 -1.19 -3.52 9.23
C CYS A 31 0.02 -4.40 8.90
N ASP A 32 0.27 -5.44 9.70
CA ASP A 32 1.42 -6.33 9.50
C ASP A 32 1.32 -7.10 8.19
N ALA A 33 0.14 -7.62 7.86
CA ALA A 33 -0.13 -8.27 6.58
C ALA A 33 0.19 -7.32 5.40
N MET A 34 -0.22 -6.05 5.49
CA MET A 34 0.08 -5.05 4.48
C MET A 34 1.57 -4.77 4.33
N CYS A 35 2.27 -4.57 5.45
CA CYS A 35 3.71 -4.38 5.47
C CYS A 35 4.44 -5.55 4.81
N ARG A 36 4.01 -6.80 5.06
CA ARG A 36 4.62 -8.00 4.47
C ARG A 36 4.44 -8.05 2.94
N VAL A 37 3.23 -7.79 2.44
CA VAL A 37 2.97 -7.73 0.98
C VAL A 37 3.82 -6.67 0.30
N LEU A 38 3.86 -5.47 0.89
CA LEU A 38 4.67 -4.37 0.37
C LEU A 38 6.16 -4.74 0.32
N ARG A 39 6.71 -5.35 1.37
CA ARG A 39 8.09 -5.86 1.39
C ARG A 39 8.36 -6.87 0.27
N ILE A 40 7.40 -7.74 -0.03
CA ILE A 40 7.54 -8.71 -1.13
C ILE A 40 7.64 -7.96 -2.47
N PHE A 41 6.76 -6.99 -2.73
CA PHE A 41 6.80 -6.22 -3.98
C PHE A 41 8.08 -5.41 -4.13
N LEU A 42 8.53 -4.72 -3.07
CA LEU A 42 9.80 -4.01 -3.08
C LEU A 42 10.97 -4.95 -3.39
N ARG A 43 11.00 -6.14 -2.76
CA ARG A 43 12.04 -7.15 -3.01
C ARG A 43 12.02 -7.66 -4.45
N VAL A 44 10.83 -7.94 -5.00
CA VAL A 44 10.67 -8.42 -6.38
C VAL A 44 11.18 -7.38 -7.39
N ASN A 45 10.89 -6.10 -7.18
CA ASN A 45 11.35 -5.00 -8.03
C ASN A 45 12.73 -4.45 -7.66
N ARG A 46 13.37 -5.00 -6.62
CA ARG A 46 14.67 -4.55 -6.10
C ARG A 46 14.67 -3.08 -5.70
N ILE A 47 13.56 -2.60 -5.15
CA ILE A 47 13.40 -1.24 -4.66
C ILE A 47 13.86 -1.16 -3.20
N PRO A 48 14.72 -0.20 -2.82
CA PRO A 48 15.32 -0.16 -1.49
C PRO A 48 14.46 0.56 -0.43
N HIS A 49 13.18 0.87 -0.65
CA HIS A 49 12.37 1.62 0.33
C HIS A 49 12.24 0.93 1.70
N ILE A 50 12.10 1.72 2.77
CA ILE A 50 12.00 1.22 4.15
C ILE A 50 10.56 1.28 4.61
N ILE A 51 10.11 0.26 5.35
CA ILE A 51 8.74 0.17 5.86
C ILE A 51 8.76 -0.02 7.37
N TYR A 52 8.14 0.92 8.07
CA TYR A 52 7.90 0.90 9.50
C TYR A 52 6.44 0.61 9.79
N ASN A 53 6.19 -0.36 10.67
CA ASN A 53 4.88 -0.53 11.30
C ASN A 53 4.88 0.33 12.58
N ARG A 54 3.91 1.25 12.70
CA ARG A 54 3.81 2.19 13.82
C ARG A 54 2.64 1.81 14.71
N GLU A 55 2.83 2.01 16.01
CA GLU A 55 1.84 1.63 17.04
C GLU A 55 0.64 2.59 17.11
N SER A 56 0.79 3.82 16.59
CA SER A 56 -0.27 4.82 16.60
C SER A 56 -0.30 5.65 15.32
N LYS A 57 -1.50 6.14 15.00
CA LYS A 57 -1.74 7.08 13.89
C LYS A 57 -0.84 8.31 14.01
N ALA A 58 -0.73 8.89 15.20
CA ALA A 58 0.12 10.06 15.45
C ALA A 58 1.59 9.78 15.12
N ALA A 59 2.13 8.62 15.52
CA ALA A 59 3.51 8.23 15.23
C ALA A 59 3.75 7.97 13.73
N ALA A 60 2.73 7.51 13.00
CA ALA A 60 2.83 7.37 11.54
C ALA A 60 2.87 8.74 10.82
N LEU A 61 2.23 9.76 11.38
CA LEU A 61 2.06 11.07 10.75
C LEU A 61 3.16 12.09 11.07
N GLN A 62 3.89 11.91 12.17
CA GLN A 62 4.81 12.91 12.73
C GLN A 62 5.90 13.43 11.77
N SER A 63 6.16 12.74 10.65
CA SER A 63 7.11 13.18 9.62
C SER A 63 6.64 12.85 8.20
N ALA A 64 5.33 12.66 8.01
CA ALA A 64 4.77 12.31 6.71
C ALA A 64 4.79 13.54 5.77
N GLN A 65 5.34 13.35 4.56
CA GLN A 65 5.31 14.36 3.49
C GLN A 65 4.13 14.14 2.53
N GLY A 66 3.47 12.98 2.62
CA GLY A 66 2.27 12.63 1.89
C GLY A 66 1.54 11.53 2.63
N LEU A 67 0.23 11.48 2.46
CA LEU A 67 -0.65 10.55 3.15
C LEU A 67 -1.39 9.69 2.13
N VAL A 68 -1.39 8.38 2.35
CA VAL A 68 -2.24 7.45 1.60
C VAL A 68 -3.27 6.87 2.57
N VAL A 69 -4.54 7.13 2.32
CA VAL A 69 -5.64 6.61 3.13
C VAL A 69 -6.26 5.44 2.41
N CYS A 70 -6.18 4.26 3.04
CA CYS A 70 -6.79 3.03 2.53
C CYS A 70 -8.01 2.71 3.39
N GLY A 71 -9.22 2.96 2.88
CA GLY A 71 -10.45 2.71 3.65
C GLY A 71 -11.48 3.82 3.55
N GLU A 72 -12.54 3.72 4.34
CA GLU A 72 -13.57 4.76 4.48
C GLU A 72 -13.31 5.67 5.70
N GLU A 73 -12.08 5.67 6.23
CA GLU A 73 -11.79 6.46 7.42
C GLU A 73 -11.86 7.96 7.07
N PRO A 74 -12.69 8.75 7.76
CA PRO A 74 -12.80 10.17 7.48
C PRO A 74 -11.45 10.85 7.76
N LEU A 75 -10.91 11.47 6.74
CA LEU A 75 -9.72 12.30 6.83
C LEU A 75 -10.00 13.51 7.73
N ASP A 76 -9.10 13.79 8.67
CA ASP A 76 -9.14 15.04 9.41
C ASP A 76 -8.93 16.20 8.42
N PRO A 77 -9.87 17.16 8.31
CA PRO A 77 -9.77 18.29 7.40
C PRO A 77 -8.46 19.08 7.55
N VAL A 78 -7.90 19.16 8.76
CA VAL A 78 -6.64 19.85 9.02
C VAL A 78 -5.47 19.13 8.36
N MET A 79 -5.48 17.79 8.37
CA MET A 79 -4.44 16.98 7.73
C MET A 79 -4.52 17.04 6.20
N ALA A 80 -5.74 17.11 5.65
CA ALA A 80 -5.96 17.19 4.20
C ALA A 80 -5.36 18.46 3.55
N HIS A 81 -5.14 19.52 4.33
CA HIS A 81 -4.60 20.79 3.82
C HIS A 81 -3.08 20.93 3.94
N GLN A 82 -2.41 20.07 4.73
CA GLN A 82 -0.97 20.22 5.01
C GLN A 82 -0.07 19.35 4.13
N MET A 83 -0.61 18.30 3.51
CA MET A 83 0.15 17.38 2.67
C MET A 83 -0.74 16.77 1.58
N PRO A 84 -0.16 16.32 0.45
CA PRO A 84 -0.89 15.59 -0.57
C PRO A 84 -1.50 14.32 0.02
N VAL A 85 -2.81 14.15 -0.17
CA VAL A 85 -3.57 12.99 0.30
C VAL A 85 -4.06 12.17 -0.89
N PHE A 86 -3.78 10.87 -0.86
CA PHE A 86 -4.23 9.89 -1.84
C PHE A 86 -5.28 8.99 -1.19
N ASP A 87 -6.55 9.24 -1.53
CA ASP A 87 -7.66 8.42 -1.07
C ASP A 87 -7.80 7.17 -1.94
N VAL A 88 -7.78 6.03 -1.28
CA VAL A 88 -7.78 4.70 -1.88
C VAL A 88 -9.05 4.03 -1.36
N PRO A 89 -10.16 4.15 -2.12
CA PRO A 89 -11.46 3.71 -1.63
C PRO A 89 -11.44 2.22 -1.31
N ALA A 90 -12.04 1.87 -0.16
CA ALA A 90 -11.94 0.64 0.63
C ALA A 90 -12.22 -0.69 -0.07
N ASN A 91 -12.37 -0.68 -1.38
CA ASN A 91 -12.67 -1.81 -2.23
C ASN A 91 -11.44 -2.76 -2.29
N ARG A 92 -11.33 -3.55 -1.22
CA ARG A 92 -10.71 -4.87 -1.09
C ARG A 92 -9.19 -4.89 -0.99
N TRP A 93 -8.68 -4.58 0.20
CA TRP A 93 -7.66 -5.48 0.74
C TRP A 93 -8.28 -6.85 0.99
N TRP A 94 -7.50 -7.92 0.86
CA TRP A 94 -7.95 -9.25 1.27
C TRP A 94 -8.21 -9.23 2.77
N ASP A 95 -9.46 -9.42 3.18
CA ASP A 95 -9.76 -9.61 4.60
C ASP A 95 -9.73 -11.12 4.88
N PRO A 96 -8.66 -11.66 5.50
CA PRO A 96 -8.61 -13.07 5.88
C PRO A 96 -9.77 -13.51 6.79
N SER A 97 -10.40 -12.56 7.49
CA SER A 97 -11.48 -12.80 8.44
C SER A 97 -12.89 -12.60 7.86
N SER A 98 -13.01 -12.21 6.59
CA SER A 98 -14.32 -11.99 5.95
C SER A 98 -14.92 -13.30 5.43
N ASP A 99 -16.05 -13.71 6.03
CA ASP A 99 -16.88 -14.84 5.60
C ASP A 99 -17.71 -14.56 4.33
N GLN A 100 -17.65 -13.35 3.77
CA GLN A 100 -18.43 -13.06 2.56
C GLN A 100 -17.83 -13.76 1.32
N PRO A 101 -18.67 -14.39 0.48
CA PRO A 101 -18.26 -14.87 -0.84
C PRO A 101 -18.09 -13.68 -1.77
N GLN A 102 -17.01 -12.92 -1.56
CA GLN A 102 -16.60 -11.92 -2.52
C GLN A 102 -16.20 -12.64 -3.81
N THR A 103 -16.77 -12.19 -4.93
CA THR A 103 -16.61 -12.59 -6.33
C THR A 103 -15.16 -12.66 -6.86
N LEU A 104 -14.29 -13.36 -6.14
CA LEU A 104 -12.83 -13.26 -6.18
C LEU A 104 -12.16 -14.59 -5.83
N ASP A 105 -12.66 -15.70 -6.35
CA ASP A 105 -12.00 -17.01 -6.18
C ASP A 105 -10.55 -17.02 -6.71
N GLY A 106 -10.17 -16.06 -7.57
CA GLY A 106 -8.79 -15.86 -8.01
C GLY A 106 -7.93 -14.97 -7.09
N GLN A 107 -8.51 -14.03 -6.33
CA GLN A 107 -7.71 -13.05 -5.56
C GLN A 107 -7.39 -13.48 -4.12
N LYS A 108 -8.20 -14.37 -3.51
CA LYS A 108 -7.97 -14.82 -2.12
C LYS A 108 -6.58 -15.42 -1.89
N PHE A 109 -5.98 -16.01 -2.92
CA PHE A 109 -4.64 -16.59 -2.85
C PHE A 109 -3.60 -15.81 -3.65
N GLN A 110 -3.93 -14.66 -4.23
CA GLN A 110 -3.04 -13.97 -5.15
C GLN A 110 -1.67 -13.65 -4.52
N VAL A 111 -1.66 -13.25 -3.26
CA VAL A 111 -0.43 -13.03 -2.49
C VAL A 111 0.35 -14.32 -2.28
N LEU A 112 -0.32 -15.42 -1.92
CA LEU A 112 0.33 -16.73 -1.77
C LEU A 112 0.90 -17.22 -3.11
N ARG A 113 0.17 -17.03 -4.21
CA ARG A 113 0.62 -17.37 -5.56
C ARG A 113 1.86 -16.56 -5.96
N TRP A 114 1.93 -15.29 -5.58
CA TRP A 114 3.15 -14.48 -5.77
C TRP A 114 4.31 -14.96 -4.91
N ILE A 115 4.06 -15.27 -3.62
CA ILE A 115 5.10 -15.81 -2.71
C ILE A 115 5.64 -17.14 -3.22
N ASN A 116 4.75 -18.02 -3.69
CA ASN A 116 5.07 -19.33 -4.25
C ASN A 116 5.63 -19.26 -5.67
N LYS A 117 5.70 -18.07 -6.28
CA LYS A 117 6.11 -17.82 -7.68
C LYS A 117 5.24 -18.54 -8.72
N GLU A 118 4.02 -18.91 -8.35
CA GLU A 118 3.01 -19.45 -9.25
C GLU A 118 2.48 -18.38 -10.21
N GLU A 119 2.60 -17.11 -9.81
CA GLU A 119 2.31 -15.95 -10.65
C GLU A 119 3.28 -14.82 -10.31
N TYR A 120 3.56 -13.94 -11.27
CA TYR A 120 4.40 -12.78 -11.03
C TYR A 120 3.53 -11.53 -10.87
N PRO A 121 3.82 -10.63 -9.91
CA PRO A 121 3.04 -9.41 -9.73
C PRO A 121 3.25 -8.38 -10.86
N SER A 122 4.02 -8.71 -11.92
CA SER A 122 4.37 -7.81 -13.02
C SER A 122 3.17 -7.21 -13.74
N VAL A 123 2.07 -7.94 -13.90
CA VAL A 123 0.83 -7.42 -14.49
C VAL A 123 0.27 -6.30 -13.63
N PHE A 124 0.22 -6.52 -12.31
CA PHE A 124 -0.27 -5.53 -11.35
C PHE A 124 0.65 -4.32 -11.32
N LEU A 125 1.96 -4.54 -11.30
CA LEU A 125 2.96 -3.48 -11.36
C LEU A 125 2.80 -2.66 -12.65
N HIS A 126 2.65 -3.29 -13.80
CA HIS A 126 2.50 -2.59 -15.08
C HIS A 126 1.24 -1.71 -15.12
N GLN A 127 0.10 -2.23 -14.64
CA GLN A 127 -1.16 -1.48 -14.55
C GLN A 127 -1.07 -0.24 -13.64
N ASN A 128 -0.15 -0.25 -12.69
CA ASN A 128 0.01 0.79 -11.67
C ASN A 128 1.13 1.80 -11.97
N ARG A 129 1.88 1.63 -13.07
CA ARG A 129 3.04 2.49 -13.37
C ARG A 129 2.70 3.97 -13.51
N ASN A 130 1.48 4.29 -13.93
CA ASN A 130 1.04 5.67 -14.17
C ASN A 130 0.09 6.16 -13.07
N SER A 131 0.13 5.57 -11.86
CA SER A 131 -0.75 5.99 -10.79
C SER A 131 -0.46 7.43 -10.35
N PRO A 132 -1.48 8.18 -9.86
CA PRO A 132 -1.26 9.51 -9.29
C PRO A 132 -0.20 9.51 -8.19
N LEU A 133 -0.14 8.44 -7.40
CA LEU A 133 0.88 8.25 -6.37
C LEU A 133 2.29 8.13 -6.99
N VAL A 134 2.49 7.33 -8.05
CA VAL A 134 3.78 7.22 -8.73
C VAL A 134 4.18 8.56 -9.37
N GLN A 135 3.24 9.27 -10.00
CA GLN A 135 3.51 10.56 -10.60
C GLN A 135 3.97 11.60 -9.57
N TRP A 136 3.32 11.64 -8.41
CA TRP A 136 3.71 12.50 -7.32
C TRP A 136 5.07 12.11 -6.74
N LEU A 137 5.32 10.82 -6.50
CA LEU A 137 6.62 10.34 -6.01
C LEU A 137 7.76 10.71 -6.96
N ASN A 138 7.54 10.70 -8.28
CA ASN A 138 8.53 11.12 -9.28
C ASN A 138 8.81 12.64 -9.28
N GLN A 139 8.07 13.44 -8.52
CA GLN A 139 8.29 14.89 -8.37
C GLN A 139 9.11 15.24 -7.11
N LEU A 140 9.40 14.26 -6.24
CA LEU A 140 10.16 14.43 -4.98
C LEU A 140 11.69 14.33 -5.17
#